data_AF-A0A4Z1I5H1-F1
#
_entry.id   AF-A0A4Z1I5H1-F1
#
_cell.length_a   1.000
_cell.length_b   1.000
_cell.length_c   1.000
_cell.angle_alpha   90.00
_cell.angle_beta   90.00
_cell.angle_gamma   90.00
#
_symmetry.space_group_name_H-M   'P 1'
#
loop_
_entity.id
_entity.type
_entity.pdbx_description
1 polymer ?
#
loop_
_entity_poly.entity_id
_entity_poly.type
_entity_poly.pdbx_seq_one_letter_code
_entity_poly.pdbx_strand_id
1 'polypeptide(L)'
;MYSVPEETKKVFQQGILENPTIIPNLPKDFQDHAKKIKFEGQDAPTLPINWRFAESISSIKALEATVLLSLLKKKYDVEPKEVIINTDHAQLFIMSTLLWEINHEGTKVTLFNGSDPNSKNGKLLAKWFPSTDIHRLQGTHHRASCTNIYKTKDGKYFHIHGSMNPDPSLESIGLPHEVDQPSVEASWNPFIEKIGQIESDDMQRIASDEYKQAGTICWTKEEYKNSEHGKANANVGLFEIRHRPNTTQVASWWPETEQTSPKRPLAGLKIVDITRVIAAPAIARSLAELGASVMRITPLHLQDYSQLHCDLNWGKWNTHLDFRNKDDLEKAKELIRDADIVITGYRPGVLDKYGLGNDGIRELVKGRSRGIIIARENC
;
A
#
# COMPACT_ATOMS: atom_id res chain seq x y z
N MET A 1 -8.10 -13.25 31.12
CA MET A 1 -8.44 -11.85 30.79
C MET A 1 -7.81 -11.57 29.44
N TYR A 2 -8.51 -10.87 28.54
CA TYR A 2 -7.95 -10.48 27.24
C TYR A 2 -6.95 -9.34 27.43
N SER A 3 -5.86 -9.33 26.68
CA SER A 3 -4.86 -8.27 26.68
C SER A 3 -4.27 -8.14 25.27
N VAL A 4 -4.39 -6.97 24.65
CA VAL A 4 -3.85 -6.72 23.30
C VAL A 4 -2.35 -7.03 23.23
N PRO A 5 -1.48 -6.59 24.16
CA PRO A 5 -0.07 -6.99 24.16
C PRO A 5 0.19 -8.51 24.20
N GLU A 6 -0.52 -9.25 25.06
CA GLU A 6 -0.34 -10.69 25.17
C GLU A 6 -0.88 -11.45 23.95
N GLU A 7 -2.01 -11.03 23.38
CA GLU A 7 -2.53 -11.61 22.14
C GLU A 7 -1.65 -11.25 20.94
N THR A 8 -1.09 -10.04 20.91
CA THR A 8 -0.09 -9.63 19.90
C THR A 8 1.11 -10.55 19.93
N LYS A 9 1.64 -10.84 21.12
CA LYS A 9 2.77 -11.76 21.29
C LYS A 9 2.45 -13.15 20.73
N LYS A 10 1.24 -13.66 20.96
CA LYS A 10 0.78 -14.94 20.38
C LYS A 10 0.68 -14.88 18.86
N VAL A 11 0.13 -13.80 18.30
CA VAL A 11 0.04 -13.60 16.85
C VAL A 11 1.42 -13.49 16.21
N PHE A 12 2.36 -12.77 16.84
CA PHE A 12 3.74 -12.69 16.36
C PHE A 12 4.44 -14.06 16.41
N GLN A 13 4.26 -14.81 17.49
CA GLN A 13 4.82 -16.15 17.63
C GLN A 13 4.23 -17.12 16.58
N GLN A 14 2.92 -17.30 16.57
CA GLN A 14 2.25 -18.33 15.77
C GLN A 14 2.09 -17.91 14.31
N GLY A 15 1.73 -16.65 14.07
CA GLY A 15 1.43 -16.11 12.76
C GLY A 15 2.66 -15.73 11.94
N ILE A 16 3.80 -15.47 12.59
CA ILE A 16 5.05 -15.03 11.93
C ILE A 16 6.21 -15.99 12.24
N LEU A 17 6.56 -16.18 13.51
CA LEU A 17 7.76 -16.96 13.89
C LEU A 17 7.64 -18.46 13.68
N GLU A 18 6.42 -19.00 13.67
CA GLU A 18 6.11 -20.43 13.47
C GLU A 18 5.45 -20.68 12.10
N ASN A 19 5.23 -19.64 11.30
CA ASN A 19 4.51 -19.75 10.04
C ASN A 19 5.40 -20.32 8.92
N PRO A 20 5.07 -21.50 8.36
CA PRO A 20 5.91 -22.19 7.38
C PRO A 20 6.02 -21.45 6.04
N THR A 21 5.11 -20.52 5.74
CA THR A 21 5.16 -19.70 4.52
C THR A 21 6.06 -18.47 4.66
N ILE A 22 6.39 -18.07 5.88
CA ILE A 22 7.17 -16.86 6.17
C ILE A 22 8.60 -17.22 6.56
N ILE A 23 8.78 -18.18 7.48
CA ILE A 23 10.11 -18.57 8.04
C ILE A 23 11.19 -18.76 6.97
N PRO A 24 10.95 -19.47 5.84
CA PRO A 24 12.00 -19.72 4.85
C PRO A 24 12.56 -18.44 4.23
N ASN A 25 11.81 -17.34 4.27
CA ASN A 25 12.19 -16.06 3.69
C ASN A 25 12.81 -15.08 4.73
N LEU A 26 12.91 -15.48 6.00
CA LEU A 26 13.45 -14.63 7.07
C LEU A 26 14.98 -14.81 7.24
N PRO A 27 15.69 -13.79 7.77
CA PRO A 27 17.09 -13.90 8.14
C PRO A 27 17.37 -15.09 9.09
N LYS A 28 18.52 -15.75 8.96
CA LYS A 28 18.87 -16.92 9.82
C LYS A 28 18.90 -16.60 11.32
N ASP A 29 19.29 -15.37 11.66
CA ASP A 29 19.38 -14.77 12.99
C ASP A 29 18.06 -14.18 13.50
N PHE A 30 16.99 -14.24 12.70
CA PHE A 30 15.72 -13.59 12.99
C PHE A 30 15.10 -14.06 14.31
N GLN A 31 15.13 -15.36 14.60
CA GLN A 31 14.55 -15.94 15.83
C GLN A 31 15.26 -15.42 17.09
N ASP A 32 16.58 -15.22 17.03
CA ASP A 32 17.34 -14.70 18.17
C ASP A 32 17.05 -13.21 18.38
N HIS A 33 16.92 -12.45 17.30
CA HIS A 33 16.52 -11.04 17.36
C HIS A 33 15.07 -10.86 17.82
N ALA A 34 14.17 -11.77 17.47
CA ALA A 34 12.76 -11.72 17.88
C ALA A 34 12.58 -11.78 19.40
N LYS A 35 13.52 -12.41 20.13
CA LYS A 35 13.54 -12.44 21.61
C LYS A 35 13.72 -11.05 22.25
N LYS A 36 14.18 -10.07 21.46
CA LYS A 36 14.34 -8.67 21.88
C LYS A 36 13.05 -7.85 21.76
N ILE A 37 11.99 -8.40 21.16
CA ILE A 37 10.72 -7.70 21.02
C ILE A 37 9.89 -7.83 22.30
N LYS A 38 9.36 -6.70 22.76
CA LYS A 38 8.36 -6.60 23.83
C LYS A 38 7.14 -5.85 23.31
N PHE A 39 5.99 -6.15 23.91
CA PHE A 39 4.73 -5.47 23.61
C PHE A 39 4.22 -4.80 24.88
N GLU A 40 3.74 -3.57 24.74
CA GLU A 40 3.09 -2.80 25.81
C GLU A 40 1.87 -2.08 25.25
N GLY A 41 0.96 -1.64 26.11
CA GLY A 41 -0.25 -0.92 25.72
C GLY A 41 -1.42 -1.26 26.63
N GLN A 42 -2.61 -0.79 26.28
CA GLN A 42 -3.84 -1.12 26.99
C GLN A 42 -4.28 -2.56 26.74
N ASP A 43 -4.98 -3.16 27.71
CA ASP A 43 -5.54 -4.51 27.55
C ASP A 43 -6.65 -4.58 26.50
N ALA A 44 -7.37 -3.48 26.28
CA ALA A 44 -8.44 -3.36 25.29
C ALA A 44 -7.97 -2.60 24.04
N PRO A 45 -8.46 -2.95 22.83
CA PRO A 45 -8.18 -2.18 21.62
C PRO A 45 -8.62 -0.72 21.77
N THR A 46 -7.80 0.22 21.27
CA THR A 46 -8.07 1.66 21.35
C THR A 46 -8.86 2.16 20.14
N LEU A 47 -8.77 1.45 19.01
CA LEU A 47 -9.60 1.69 17.83
C LEU A 47 -10.69 0.61 17.68
N PRO A 48 -11.97 0.99 17.48
CA PRO A 48 -13.09 0.05 17.42
C PRO A 48 -13.17 -0.65 16.06
N ILE A 49 -12.19 -1.51 15.76
CA ILE A 49 -12.15 -2.32 14.54
C ILE A 49 -12.53 -3.76 14.88
N ASN A 50 -13.45 -4.34 14.10
CA ASN A 50 -14.09 -5.64 14.35
C ASN A 50 -13.19 -6.87 14.07
N TRP A 51 -11.90 -6.65 13.82
CA TRP A 51 -10.89 -7.69 13.58
C TRP A 51 -9.80 -7.62 14.64
N ARG A 52 -8.91 -8.64 14.69
CA ARG A 52 -7.67 -8.60 15.49
C ARG A 52 -6.66 -7.59 14.93
N PHE A 53 -7.12 -6.36 14.68
CA PHE A 53 -6.37 -5.33 14.00
C PHE A 53 -5.18 -4.87 14.84
N ALA A 54 -5.42 -4.56 16.11
CA ALA A 54 -4.39 -4.12 17.04
C ALA A 54 -3.25 -5.14 17.17
N GLU A 55 -3.60 -6.43 17.27
CA GLU A 55 -2.64 -7.52 17.37
C GLU A 55 -1.91 -7.73 16.05
N SER A 56 -2.64 -7.72 14.93
CA SER A 56 -2.07 -7.96 13.61
C SER A 56 -1.08 -6.87 13.23
N ILE A 57 -1.45 -5.59 13.36
CA ILE A 57 -0.56 -4.49 12.98
C ILE A 57 0.68 -4.43 13.89
N SER A 58 0.50 -4.67 15.18
CA SER A 58 1.61 -4.69 16.15
C SER A 58 2.56 -5.86 15.88
N SER A 59 2.04 -7.03 15.48
CA SER A 59 2.86 -8.19 15.11
C SER A 59 3.65 -7.94 13.81
N ILE A 60 3.08 -7.22 12.84
CA ILE A 60 3.78 -6.82 11.61
C ILE A 60 4.86 -5.76 11.93
N LYS A 61 4.61 -4.85 12.88
CA LYS A 61 5.65 -3.93 13.39
C LYS A 61 6.77 -4.65 14.12
N ALA A 62 6.48 -5.73 14.84
CA ALA A 62 7.51 -6.59 15.41
C ALA A 62 8.34 -7.31 14.33
N LEU A 63 7.71 -7.77 13.25
CA LEU A 63 8.43 -8.32 12.08
C LEU A 63 9.37 -7.28 11.47
N GLU A 64 8.88 -6.07 11.20
CA GLU A 64 9.69 -4.94 10.70
C GLU A 64 10.88 -4.66 11.62
N ALA A 65 10.65 -4.49 12.92
CA ALA A 65 11.70 -4.24 13.89
C ALA A 65 12.75 -5.36 13.94
N THR A 66 12.33 -6.62 13.87
CA THR A 66 13.24 -7.77 13.93
C THR A 66 14.10 -7.88 12.66
N VAL A 67 13.54 -7.57 11.47
CA VAL A 67 14.33 -7.45 10.24
C VAL A 67 15.35 -6.31 10.36
N LEU A 68 14.95 -5.17 10.92
CA LEU A 68 15.86 -4.04 11.14
C LEU A 68 16.99 -4.35 12.11
N LEU A 69 16.74 -5.05 13.22
CA LEU A 69 17.80 -5.52 14.13
C LEU A 69 18.82 -6.40 13.38
N SER A 70 18.33 -7.28 12.51
CA SER A 70 19.18 -8.15 11.68
C SER A 70 20.02 -7.35 10.68
N LEU A 71 19.43 -6.34 10.03
CA LEU A 71 20.15 -5.42 9.15
C LEU A 71 21.23 -4.65 9.90
N LEU A 72 20.89 -4.07 11.05
CA LEU A 72 21.79 -3.26 11.86
C LEU A 72 23.00 -4.07 12.34
N LYS A 73 22.78 -5.30 12.80
CA LYS A 73 23.87 -6.20 13.18
C LYS A 73 24.75 -6.58 11.98
N LYS A 74 24.15 -6.96 10.84
CA LYS A 74 24.91 -7.47 9.68
C LYS A 74 25.70 -6.40 8.93
N LYS A 75 25.14 -5.20 8.77
CA LYS A 75 25.78 -4.13 7.99
C LYS A 75 26.65 -3.24 8.86
N TYR A 76 26.25 -3.00 10.11
CA TYR A 76 26.87 -1.97 10.95
C TYR A 76 27.44 -2.50 12.27
N ASP A 77 27.41 -3.82 12.49
CA ASP A 77 27.86 -4.48 13.72
C ASP A 77 27.22 -3.92 15.00
N VAL A 78 25.99 -3.42 14.90
CA VAL A 78 25.24 -2.91 16.05
C VAL A 78 24.56 -4.06 16.77
N GLU A 79 24.86 -4.23 18.06
CA GLU A 79 24.24 -5.27 18.88
C GLU A 79 22.71 -5.07 19.01
N PRO A 80 21.91 -6.13 18.80
CA PRO A 80 20.47 -6.07 18.94
C PRO A 80 20.04 -5.69 20.36
N LYS A 81 19.34 -4.55 20.47
CA LYS A 81 18.76 -4.06 21.73
C LYS A 81 17.29 -4.45 21.83
N GLU A 82 16.77 -4.38 23.05
CA GLU A 82 15.32 -4.51 23.27
C GLU A 82 14.55 -3.45 22.48
N VAL A 83 13.45 -3.87 21.86
CA VAL A 83 12.52 -3.01 21.12
C VAL A 83 11.14 -3.20 21.71
N ILE A 84 10.53 -2.10 22.11
CA ILE A 84 9.17 -2.08 22.64
C ILE A 84 8.22 -1.62 21.54
N ILE A 85 7.25 -2.47 21.20
CA ILE A 85 6.15 -2.14 20.30
C ILE A 85 4.95 -1.75 21.17
N ASN A 86 4.62 -0.46 21.16
CA ASN A 86 3.42 0.05 21.79
C ASN A 86 2.20 -0.26 20.90
N THR A 87 1.31 -1.13 21.37
CA THR A 87 0.17 -1.64 20.60
C THR A 87 -0.90 -0.58 20.35
N ASP A 88 -1.01 0.43 21.22
CA ASP A 88 -1.94 1.54 21.04
C ASP A 88 -1.46 2.46 19.91
N HIS A 89 -0.15 2.72 19.87
CA HIS A 89 0.46 3.54 18.82
C HIS A 89 0.50 2.80 17.47
N ALA A 90 0.80 1.50 17.45
CA ALA A 90 0.85 0.72 16.22
C ALA A 90 -0.49 0.73 15.45
N GLN A 91 -1.61 0.80 16.16
CA GLN A 91 -2.96 0.95 15.56
C GLN A 91 -3.11 2.23 14.73
N LEU A 92 -2.37 3.30 15.06
CA LEU A 92 -2.42 4.56 14.34
C LEU A 92 -1.63 4.54 13.02
N PHE A 93 -0.90 3.46 12.70
CA PHE A 93 -0.11 3.37 11.46
C PHE A 93 -0.96 3.66 10.21
N ILE A 94 -2.16 3.08 10.13
CA ILE A 94 -3.09 3.30 9.00
C ILE A 94 -3.64 4.73 8.95
N MET A 95 -3.60 5.44 10.09
CA MET A 95 -4.11 6.80 10.21
C MET A 95 -3.09 7.85 9.75
N SER A 96 -1.86 7.47 9.38
CA SER A 96 -0.85 8.42 8.88
C SER A 96 -1.35 9.26 7.69
N THR A 97 -2.11 8.65 6.79
CA THR A 97 -2.77 9.34 5.65
C THR A 97 -3.85 10.34 6.07
N LEU A 98 -4.32 10.28 7.33
CA LEU A 98 -5.36 11.13 7.89
C LEU A 98 -4.84 12.18 8.90
N LEU A 99 -3.62 12.01 9.41
CA LEU A 99 -3.08 12.77 10.54
C LEU A 99 -1.92 13.71 10.15
N TRP A 100 -1.61 13.87 8.87
CA TRP A 100 -0.54 14.75 8.43
C TRP A 100 -0.87 16.23 8.68
N GLU A 101 0.19 17.00 8.91
CA GLU A 101 0.16 18.44 9.09
C GLU A 101 1.32 19.07 8.31
N ILE A 102 1.00 20.07 7.48
CA ILE A 102 1.99 20.86 6.78
C ILE A 102 2.06 22.22 7.47
N ASN A 103 3.23 22.49 8.05
CA ASN A 103 3.58 23.79 8.61
C ASN A 103 4.51 24.51 7.62
N HIS A 104 3.98 25.52 6.94
CA HIS A 104 4.72 26.30 5.96
C HIS A 104 4.47 27.78 6.16
N GLU A 105 5.54 28.54 6.42
CA GLU A 105 5.50 30.00 6.58
C GLU A 105 4.42 30.49 7.58
N GLY A 106 4.28 29.79 8.71
CA GLY A 106 3.28 30.11 9.75
C GLY A 106 1.84 29.70 9.41
N THR A 107 1.61 29.08 8.25
CA THR A 107 0.31 28.48 7.88
C THR A 107 0.31 26.99 8.20
N LYS A 108 -0.74 26.54 8.88
CA LYS A 108 -1.00 25.15 9.24
C LYS A 108 -2.12 24.56 8.39
N VAL A 109 -1.77 23.62 7.51
CA VAL A 109 -2.72 22.89 6.66
C VAL A 109 -2.78 21.44 7.12
N THR A 110 -3.99 20.91 7.30
CA THR A 110 -4.27 19.53 7.68
C THR A 110 -5.29 18.93 6.72
N LEU A 111 -5.52 17.61 6.80
CA LEU A 111 -6.61 16.98 6.04
C LEU A 111 -7.95 17.67 6.28
N PHE A 112 -8.28 17.98 7.54
CA PHE A 112 -9.60 18.49 7.92
C PHE A 112 -9.86 19.94 7.50
N ASN A 113 -8.82 20.79 7.46
CA ASN A 113 -8.97 22.19 7.06
C ASN A 113 -8.54 22.47 5.62
N GLY A 114 -7.87 21.52 4.97
CA GLY A 114 -7.40 21.61 3.58
C GLY A 114 -8.22 20.79 2.58
N SER A 115 -9.20 20.00 3.03
CA SER A 115 -10.01 19.14 2.16
C SER A 115 -11.00 19.91 1.28
N ASP A 116 -11.50 21.07 1.72
CA ASP A 116 -12.35 21.93 0.91
C ASP A 116 -11.50 22.69 -0.12
N PRO A 117 -11.60 22.38 -1.43
CA PRO A 117 -10.80 23.01 -2.47
C PRO A 117 -11.08 24.51 -2.64
N ASN A 118 -12.23 25.00 -2.15
CA ASN A 118 -12.60 26.42 -2.24
C ASN A 118 -12.01 27.26 -1.09
N SER A 119 -11.67 26.61 0.02
CA SER A 119 -11.06 27.25 1.19
C SER A 119 -9.64 27.78 0.88
N LYS A 120 -9.16 28.72 1.70
CA LYS A 120 -7.77 29.22 1.60
C LYS A 120 -6.75 28.08 1.69
N ASN A 121 -6.97 27.15 2.62
CA ASN A 121 -6.07 26.03 2.88
C ASN A 121 -6.15 24.97 1.78
N GLY A 122 -7.32 24.71 1.20
CA GLY A 122 -7.45 23.81 0.06
C GLY A 122 -6.78 24.35 -1.20
N LYS A 123 -6.87 25.66 -1.46
CA LYS A 123 -6.13 26.31 -2.55
C LYS A 123 -4.61 26.23 -2.35
N LEU A 124 -4.13 26.38 -1.12
CA LEU A 124 -2.71 26.18 -0.80
C LEU A 124 -2.29 24.72 -1.00
N LEU A 125 -3.10 23.78 -0.52
CA LEU A 125 -2.86 22.36 -0.67
C LEU A 125 -2.77 21.96 -2.15
N ALA A 126 -3.71 22.42 -2.99
CA ALA A 126 -3.71 22.18 -4.43
C ALA A 126 -2.52 22.80 -5.16
N LYS A 127 -1.94 23.89 -4.62
CA LYS A 127 -0.71 24.48 -5.16
C LYS A 127 0.51 23.59 -4.87
N TRP A 128 0.59 22.99 -3.68
CA TRP A 128 1.69 22.11 -3.30
C TRP A 128 1.55 20.70 -3.87
N PHE A 129 0.33 20.20 -3.93
CA PHE A 129 -0.04 18.88 -4.43
C PHE A 129 -1.19 19.04 -5.44
N PRO A 130 -0.87 19.36 -6.71
CA PRO A 130 -1.87 19.48 -7.76
C PRO A 130 -2.72 18.21 -7.88
N SER A 131 -4.02 18.40 -8.08
CA SER A 131 -4.93 17.26 -8.24
C SER A 131 -4.62 16.50 -9.53
N THR A 132 -4.39 15.21 -9.37
CA THR A 132 -4.33 14.17 -10.41
C THR A 132 -5.63 13.36 -10.46
N ASP A 133 -6.70 13.84 -9.80
CA ASP A 133 -8.04 13.26 -9.88
C ASP A 133 -8.79 13.75 -11.13
N ILE A 134 -8.44 13.19 -12.28
CA ILE A 134 -9.05 13.49 -13.59
C ILE A 134 -10.48 12.95 -13.74
N HIS A 135 -10.88 11.97 -12.93
CA HIS A 135 -12.23 11.37 -12.97
C HIS A 135 -13.16 11.89 -11.88
N ARG A 136 -12.73 12.84 -11.05
CA ARG A 136 -13.55 13.44 -10.00
C ARG A 136 -14.21 12.38 -9.12
N LEU A 137 -13.43 11.42 -8.62
CA LEU A 137 -13.91 10.31 -7.79
C LEU A 137 -14.82 10.79 -6.64
N GLN A 138 -14.42 11.89 -5.99
CA GLN A 138 -15.12 12.49 -4.86
C GLN A 138 -15.86 13.78 -5.26
N GLY A 139 -16.19 13.94 -6.54
CA GLY A 139 -16.73 15.18 -7.10
C GLY A 139 -18.13 15.54 -6.61
N THR A 140 -18.95 14.54 -6.26
CA THR A 140 -20.29 14.68 -5.68
C THR A 140 -20.52 13.57 -4.64
N HIS A 141 -21.48 13.76 -3.73
CA HIS A 141 -21.88 12.72 -2.77
C HIS A 141 -22.32 11.42 -3.46
N HIS A 142 -22.98 11.54 -4.62
CA HIS A 142 -23.38 10.42 -5.47
C HIS A 142 -22.18 9.61 -5.96
N ARG A 143 -21.16 10.27 -6.51
CA ARG A 143 -19.93 9.60 -6.98
C ARG A 143 -19.17 8.93 -5.84
N ALA A 144 -19.05 9.61 -4.71
CA ALA A 144 -18.42 9.08 -3.51
C ALA A 144 -19.14 7.81 -2.98
N SER A 145 -20.47 7.77 -3.07
CA SER A 145 -21.30 6.64 -2.63
C SER A 145 -21.10 5.38 -3.48
N CYS A 146 -20.49 5.49 -4.66
CA CYS A 146 -20.15 4.33 -5.48
C CYS A 146 -19.04 3.44 -4.89
N THR A 147 -18.48 3.81 -3.73
CA THR A 147 -17.62 2.95 -2.90
C THR A 147 -18.26 2.74 -1.54
N ASN A 148 -19.15 1.75 -1.44
CA ASN A 148 -19.89 1.46 -0.21
C ASN A 148 -20.51 0.05 -0.23
N ILE A 149 -21.04 -0.39 0.90
CA ILE A 149 -21.66 -1.70 1.09
C ILE A 149 -23.19 -1.56 1.07
N TYR A 150 -23.84 -2.27 0.16
CA TYR A 150 -25.30 -2.24 -0.01
C TYR A 150 -25.90 -3.64 0.09
N LYS A 151 -27.14 -3.72 0.58
CA LYS A 151 -27.87 -4.98 0.70
C LYS A 151 -28.38 -5.42 -0.68
N THR A 152 -28.17 -6.68 -1.04
CA THR A 152 -28.66 -7.30 -2.29
C THR A 152 -30.02 -7.93 -2.11
N LYS A 153 -30.65 -8.34 -3.21
CA LYS A 153 -32.01 -8.90 -3.26
C LYS A 153 -32.18 -10.17 -2.41
N ASP A 154 -31.20 -11.06 -2.42
CA ASP A 154 -31.11 -12.29 -1.60
C ASP A 154 -30.82 -12.02 -0.11
N GLY A 155 -30.69 -10.75 0.29
CA GLY A 155 -30.46 -10.36 1.67
C GLY A 155 -29.00 -10.41 2.12
N LYS A 156 -28.06 -10.77 1.23
CA LYS A 156 -26.62 -10.58 1.44
C LYS A 156 -26.25 -9.11 1.26
N TYR A 157 -24.95 -8.82 1.34
CA TYR A 157 -24.40 -7.49 1.09
C TYR A 157 -23.32 -7.57 0.01
N PHE A 158 -23.19 -6.51 -0.77
CA PHE A 158 -22.18 -6.35 -1.80
C PHE A 158 -21.43 -5.03 -1.59
N HIS A 159 -20.10 -5.09 -1.57
CA HIS A 159 -19.25 -3.91 -1.62
C HIS A 159 -19.01 -3.54 -3.08
N ILE A 160 -19.75 -2.55 -3.58
CA ILE A 160 -19.44 -1.93 -4.87
C ILE A 160 -18.33 -0.92 -4.68
N HIS A 161 -17.39 -0.83 -5.63
CA HIS A 161 -16.25 0.07 -5.52
C HIS A 161 -16.13 0.95 -6.77
N GLY A 162 -16.08 2.26 -6.58
CA GLY A 162 -15.94 3.27 -7.64
C GLY A 162 -14.51 3.42 -8.15
N SER A 163 -13.57 2.65 -7.60
CA SER A 163 -12.15 2.67 -7.97
C SER A 163 -11.60 4.09 -7.95
N MET A 164 -10.86 4.51 -8.97
CA MET A 164 -10.54 5.93 -9.19
C MET A 164 -11.34 6.52 -10.36
N ASN A 165 -12.34 5.80 -10.85
CA ASN A 165 -13.30 6.26 -11.86
C ASN A 165 -14.63 5.54 -11.60
N PRO A 166 -15.61 6.20 -10.95
CA PRO A 166 -16.85 5.54 -10.56
C PRO A 166 -17.80 5.30 -11.74
N ASP A 167 -17.57 5.92 -12.90
CA ASP A 167 -18.48 5.86 -14.05
C ASP A 167 -18.85 4.42 -14.45
N PRO A 168 -17.91 3.49 -14.68
CA PRO A 168 -18.28 2.13 -15.09
C PRO A 168 -19.06 1.37 -14.00
N SER A 169 -18.76 1.63 -12.72
CA SER A 169 -19.51 1.02 -11.60
C SER A 169 -20.93 1.58 -11.52
N LEU A 170 -21.13 2.88 -11.78
CA LEU A 170 -22.45 3.51 -11.86
C LEU A 170 -23.26 2.98 -13.05
N GLU A 171 -22.65 2.87 -14.24
CA GLU A 171 -23.25 2.27 -15.43
C GLU A 171 -23.69 0.82 -15.17
N SER A 172 -22.87 0.05 -14.44
CA SER A 172 -23.15 -1.37 -14.14
C SER A 172 -24.46 -1.61 -13.39
N ILE A 173 -24.94 -0.62 -12.65
CA ILE A 173 -26.20 -0.67 -11.89
C ILE A 173 -27.26 0.30 -12.45
N GLY A 174 -27.01 0.89 -13.62
CA GLY A 174 -27.92 1.79 -14.30
C GLY A 174 -28.16 3.11 -13.57
N LEU A 175 -27.16 3.61 -12.84
CA LEU A 175 -27.20 4.94 -12.22
C LEU A 175 -26.47 5.96 -13.11
N PRO A 176 -26.95 7.22 -13.17
CA PRO A 176 -26.26 8.29 -13.88
C PRO A 176 -24.91 8.64 -13.22
N HIS A 177 -23.99 9.23 -13.99
CA HIS A 177 -22.64 9.57 -13.48
C HIS A 177 -22.63 10.73 -12.50
N GLU A 178 -23.60 11.64 -12.65
CA GLU A 178 -23.71 12.86 -11.86
C GLU A 178 -25.15 13.03 -11.37
N VAL A 179 -25.28 13.17 -10.05
CA VAL A 179 -26.53 13.52 -9.38
C VAL A 179 -26.18 14.42 -8.21
N ASP A 180 -26.79 15.60 -8.18
CA ASP A 180 -26.69 16.47 -7.00
C ASP A 180 -27.58 15.91 -5.91
N GLN A 181 -26.97 15.63 -4.75
CA GLN A 181 -27.64 15.11 -3.58
C GLN A 181 -27.41 16.06 -2.41
N PRO A 182 -28.43 16.35 -1.59
CA PRO A 182 -28.32 17.35 -0.52
C PRO A 182 -27.44 16.88 0.65
N SER A 183 -27.17 15.58 0.76
CA SER A 183 -26.27 15.00 1.76
C SER A 183 -25.69 13.66 1.28
N VAL A 184 -24.72 13.14 2.03
CA VAL A 184 -24.13 11.81 1.81
C VAL A 184 -25.19 10.72 2.01
N GLU A 185 -26.02 10.82 3.05
CA GLU A 185 -27.07 9.86 3.34
C GLU A 185 -28.13 9.81 2.24
N ALA A 186 -28.52 10.98 1.71
CA ALA A 186 -29.46 11.07 0.59
C ALA A 186 -28.91 10.39 -0.67
N SER A 187 -27.60 10.49 -0.91
CA SER A 187 -26.94 9.83 -2.04
C SER A 187 -26.89 8.32 -1.98
N TRP A 188 -27.18 7.69 -0.82
CA TRP A 188 -27.22 6.23 -0.72
C TRP A 188 -28.52 5.63 -1.28
N ASN A 189 -29.63 6.37 -1.27
CA ASN A 189 -30.94 5.85 -1.64
C ASN A 189 -31.01 5.24 -3.05
N PRO A 190 -30.45 5.88 -4.11
CA PRO A 190 -30.45 5.28 -5.44
C PRO A 190 -29.68 3.94 -5.50
N PHE A 191 -28.58 3.81 -4.77
CA PHE A 191 -27.81 2.57 -4.70
C PHE A 191 -28.57 1.47 -3.96
N ILE A 192 -29.20 1.82 -2.83
CA ILE A 192 -30.06 0.90 -2.06
C ILE A 192 -31.18 0.36 -2.95
N GLU A 193 -31.86 1.23 -3.71
CA GLU A 193 -32.94 0.84 -4.61
C GLU A 193 -32.45 -0.07 -5.73
N LYS A 194 -31.36 0.28 -6.41
CA LYS A 194 -30.83 -0.48 -7.55
C LYS A 194 -30.23 -1.82 -7.12
N ILE A 195 -29.30 -1.81 -6.17
CA ILE A 195 -28.60 -3.03 -5.74
C ILE A 195 -29.55 -3.97 -4.99
N GLY A 196 -30.55 -3.43 -4.28
CA GLY A 196 -31.59 -4.22 -3.62
C GLY A 196 -32.47 -5.03 -4.57
N GLN A 197 -32.40 -4.79 -5.89
CA GLN A 197 -33.11 -5.54 -6.93
C GLN A 197 -32.24 -6.62 -7.61
N ILE A 198 -30.94 -6.69 -7.29
CA ILE A 198 -29.97 -7.57 -7.93
C ILE A 198 -29.55 -8.68 -6.95
N GLU A 199 -29.51 -9.94 -7.40
CA GLU A 199 -28.98 -11.04 -6.60
C GLU A 199 -27.47 -10.87 -6.38
N SER A 200 -26.93 -11.31 -5.25
CA SER A 200 -25.50 -11.09 -4.92
C SER A 200 -24.54 -11.68 -5.96
N ASP A 201 -24.83 -12.90 -6.46
CA ASP A 201 -24.03 -13.57 -7.48
C ASP A 201 -24.11 -12.87 -8.84
N ASP A 202 -25.29 -12.31 -9.19
CA ASP A 202 -25.44 -11.47 -10.39
C ASP A 202 -24.65 -10.17 -10.26
N MET A 203 -24.67 -9.53 -9.09
CA MET A 203 -23.90 -8.32 -8.84
C MET A 203 -22.39 -8.60 -8.94
N GLN A 204 -21.92 -9.75 -8.44
CA GLN A 204 -20.52 -10.18 -8.60
C GLN A 204 -20.13 -10.32 -10.07
N ARG A 205 -20.98 -11.01 -10.87
CA ARG A 205 -20.77 -11.20 -12.31
C ARG A 205 -20.80 -9.87 -13.08
N ILE A 206 -21.79 -9.02 -12.83
CA ILE A 206 -21.92 -7.70 -13.45
C ILE A 206 -20.67 -6.86 -13.17
N ALA A 207 -20.26 -6.74 -11.91
CA ALA A 207 -19.11 -5.94 -11.54
C ALA A 207 -17.80 -6.50 -12.12
N SER A 208 -17.52 -7.79 -11.91
CA SER A 208 -16.21 -8.39 -12.21
C SER A 208 -16.07 -8.85 -13.66
N ASP A 209 -17.09 -9.48 -14.22
CA ASP A 209 -16.99 -10.14 -15.53
C ASP A 209 -17.45 -9.25 -16.67
N GLU A 210 -18.47 -8.41 -16.47
CA GLU A 210 -18.97 -7.52 -17.51
C GLU A 210 -18.25 -6.16 -17.50
N TYR A 211 -18.25 -5.47 -16.36
CA TYR A 211 -17.72 -4.10 -16.25
C TYR A 211 -16.24 -4.03 -15.82
N LYS A 212 -15.65 -5.18 -15.45
CA LYS A 212 -14.25 -5.29 -15.01
C LYS A 212 -13.90 -4.34 -13.86
N GLN A 213 -14.86 -4.05 -12.99
CA GLN A 213 -14.72 -3.20 -11.81
C GLN A 213 -14.43 -4.01 -10.56
N ALA A 214 -13.84 -3.34 -9.58
CA ALA A 214 -13.68 -3.90 -8.25
C ALA A 214 -15.05 -3.98 -7.55
N GLY A 215 -15.32 -5.14 -6.96
CA GLY A 215 -16.51 -5.36 -6.15
C GLY A 215 -16.53 -6.79 -5.62
N THR A 216 -17.11 -6.98 -4.44
CA THR A 216 -17.20 -8.32 -3.84
C THR A 216 -18.46 -8.47 -3.01
N ILE A 217 -19.01 -9.67 -3.02
CA ILE A 217 -19.97 -10.12 -2.00
C ILE A 217 -19.28 -10.03 -0.62
N CYS A 218 -20.01 -9.56 0.38
CA CYS A 218 -19.58 -9.56 1.77
C CYS A 218 -19.78 -10.97 2.35
N TRP A 219 -18.70 -11.75 2.35
CA TRP A 219 -18.70 -13.12 2.83
C TRP A 219 -18.57 -13.20 4.36
N THR A 220 -19.24 -14.17 4.97
CA THR A 220 -18.84 -14.67 6.28
C THR A 220 -17.46 -15.33 6.20
N LYS A 221 -16.82 -15.54 7.35
CA LYS A 221 -15.51 -16.21 7.41
C LYS A 221 -15.52 -17.60 6.76
N GLU A 222 -16.57 -18.39 7.01
CA GLU A 222 -16.67 -19.75 6.48
C GLU A 222 -17.02 -19.76 4.99
N GLU A 223 -17.87 -18.84 4.52
CA GLU A 223 -18.10 -18.71 3.07
C GLU A 223 -16.84 -18.28 2.33
N TYR A 224 -16.10 -17.27 2.84
CA TYR A 224 -14.85 -16.83 2.23
C TYR A 224 -13.85 -17.98 2.12
N LYS A 225 -13.61 -18.72 3.22
CA LYS A 225 -12.72 -19.90 3.21
C LYS A 225 -13.12 -20.95 2.18
N ASN A 226 -14.42 -21.15 1.96
CA ASN A 226 -14.93 -22.15 1.04
C ASN A 226 -15.02 -21.66 -0.42
N SER A 227 -14.96 -20.35 -0.65
CA SER A 227 -14.89 -19.73 -1.98
C SER A 227 -13.62 -20.13 -2.73
N GLU A 228 -13.62 -19.97 -4.06
CA GLU A 228 -12.43 -20.16 -4.89
C GLU A 228 -11.29 -19.23 -4.44
N HIS A 229 -11.61 -17.96 -4.16
CA HIS A 229 -10.65 -16.95 -3.75
C HIS A 229 -10.00 -17.30 -2.40
N GLY A 230 -10.79 -17.70 -1.40
CA GLY A 230 -10.25 -18.11 -0.09
C GLY A 230 -9.37 -19.34 -0.17
N LYS A 231 -9.73 -20.33 -1.00
CA LYS A 231 -8.91 -21.52 -1.26
C LYS A 231 -7.59 -21.19 -1.95
N ALA A 232 -7.63 -20.28 -2.93
CA ALA A 232 -6.43 -19.82 -3.64
C ALA A 232 -5.45 -19.09 -2.70
N ASN A 233 -5.96 -18.29 -1.76
CA ASN A 233 -5.15 -17.54 -0.80
C ASN A 233 -4.76 -18.33 0.46
N ALA A 234 -5.34 -19.51 0.69
CA ALA A 234 -5.15 -20.25 1.95
C ALA A 234 -3.69 -20.59 2.27
N ASN A 235 -2.83 -20.67 1.25
CA ASN A 235 -1.43 -21.04 1.36
C ASN A 235 -0.46 -19.94 0.88
N VAL A 236 -0.97 -18.73 0.61
CA VAL A 236 -0.13 -17.60 0.17
C VAL A 236 0.46 -16.93 1.41
N GLY A 237 1.78 -16.79 1.45
CA GLY A 237 2.48 -16.10 2.54
C GLY A 237 2.31 -14.58 2.48
N LEU A 238 2.69 -13.88 3.55
CA LEU A 238 2.68 -12.40 3.57
C LEU A 238 3.58 -11.79 2.48
N PHE A 239 4.64 -12.50 2.11
CA PHE A 239 5.53 -12.16 1.01
C PHE A 239 6.22 -13.43 0.50
N GLU A 240 6.66 -13.39 -0.76
CA GLU A 240 7.42 -14.46 -1.39
C GLU A 240 8.73 -13.91 -1.95
N ILE A 241 9.85 -14.61 -1.72
CA ILE A 241 11.13 -14.27 -2.34
C ILE A 241 11.45 -15.29 -3.42
N ARG A 242 11.61 -14.82 -4.66
CA ARG A 242 11.98 -15.66 -5.80
C ARG A 242 13.42 -15.37 -6.21
N HIS A 243 14.34 -16.16 -5.69
CA HIS A 243 15.76 -16.03 -6.02
C HIS A 243 16.04 -16.45 -7.47
N ARG A 244 16.82 -15.63 -8.17
CA ARG A 244 17.37 -15.93 -9.50
C ARG A 244 18.89 -15.82 -9.40
N PRO A 245 19.60 -16.94 -9.16
CA PRO A 245 21.05 -16.93 -9.05
C PRO A 245 21.69 -16.39 -10.33
N ASN A 246 22.68 -15.52 -10.18
CA ASN A 246 23.52 -15.05 -11.26
C ASN A 246 24.97 -15.01 -10.77
N THR A 247 25.86 -15.72 -11.44
CA THR A 247 27.27 -15.83 -11.05
C THR A 247 28.05 -14.53 -11.25
N THR A 248 27.58 -13.63 -12.13
CA THR A 248 28.24 -12.33 -12.37
C THR A 248 27.73 -11.21 -11.45
N GLN A 249 26.56 -11.42 -10.84
CA GLN A 249 25.88 -10.45 -9.97
C GLN A 249 25.76 -11.01 -8.56
N VAL A 250 26.83 -10.87 -7.78
CA VAL A 250 26.87 -11.36 -6.40
C VAL A 250 26.05 -10.47 -5.47
N ALA A 251 25.51 -11.05 -4.40
CA ALA A 251 24.86 -10.28 -3.35
C ALA A 251 25.89 -9.40 -2.63
N SER A 252 25.63 -8.09 -2.55
CA SER A 252 26.50 -7.11 -1.92
C SER A 252 25.67 -6.07 -1.17
N TRP A 253 26.32 -5.32 -0.28
CA TRP A 253 25.72 -4.09 0.24
C TRP A 253 25.65 -3.02 -0.85
N TRP A 254 24.68 -2.11 -0.72
CA TRP A 254 24.63 -0.89 -1.52
C TRP A 254 25.77 0.06 -1.14
N PRO A 255 26.15 1.00 -2.03
CA PRO A 255 27.19 1.97 -1.77
C PRO A 255 26.89 2.85 -0.55
N GLU A 256 27.92 3.26 0.17
CA GLU A 256 27.77 4.22 1.26
C GLU A 256 27.72 5.65 0.73
N THR A 257 27.04 6.53 1.46
CA THR A 257 27.02 7.98 1.29
C THR A 257 27.40 8.65 2.59
N GLU A 258 27.57 9.97 2.58
CA GLU A 258 27.85 10.74 3.80
C GLU A 258 26.79 10.57 4.91
N GLN A 259 25.57 10.18 4.54
CA GLN A 259 24.46 9.95 5.46
C GLN A 259 24.36 8.49 5.94
N THR A 260 25.17 7.58 5.39
CA THR A 260 25.17 6.16 5.76
C THR A 260 25.58 5.99 7.21
N SER A 261 24.64 5.50 8.03
CA SER A 261 24.86 5.26 9.46
C SER A 261 23.80 4.31 10.01
N PRO A 262 24.00 3.71 11.20
CA PRO A 262 22.95 2.94 11.88
C PRO A 262 21.63 3.71 12.10
N LYS A 263 21.69 5.05 12.20
CA LYS A 263 20.49 5.89 12.36
C LYS A 263 19.71 6.09 11.05
N ARG A 264 20.36 5.86 9.92
CA ARG A 264 19.77 5.90 8.57
C ARG A 264 20.17 4.63 7.84
N PRO A 265 19.68 3.46 8.28
CA PRO A 265 20.25 2.19 7.91
C PRO A 265 20.09 1.84 6.44
N LEU A 266 19.27 2.56 5.66
CA LEU A 266 19.13 2.39 4.21
C LEU A 266 19.77 3.52 3.39
N ALA A 267 20.47 4.46 4.02
CA ALA A 267 21.18 5.51 3.28
C ALA A 267 22.22 4.93 2.32
N GLY A 268 22.15 5.40 1.08
CA GLY A 268 22.91 4.90 -0.09
C GLY A 268 22.15 3.91 -0.98
N LEU A 269 21.05 3.34 -0.50
CA LEU A 269 20.18 2.47 -1.30
C LEU A 269 19.32 3.32 -2.24
N LYS A 270 19.30 2.99 -3.53
CA LYS A 270 18.50 3.70 -4.54
C LYS A 270 17.28 2.90 -4.98
N ILE A 271 16.13 3.54 -5.03
CA ILE A 271 14.84 2.91 -5.33
C ILE A 271 14.12 3.68 -6.43
N VAL A 272 13.67 2.95 -7.45
CA VAL A 272 12.70 3.43 -8.43
C VAL A 272 11.32 2.92 -8.05
N ASP A 273 10.40 3.85 -7.78
CA ASP A 273 9.04 3.58 -7.32
C ASP A 273 8.03 3.82 -8.45
N ILE A 274 7.51 2.75 -9.06
CA ILE A 274 6.54 2.75 -10.15
C ILE A 274 5.19 2.32 -9.58
N THR A 275 4.65 3.14 -8.66
CA THR A 275 3.43 2.84 -7.91
C THR A 275 2.48 4.03 -7.81
N ARG A 276 1.22 3.74 -7.44
CA ARG A 276 0.10 4.68 -7.30
C ARG A 276 -0.75 4.31 -6.08
N VAL A 277 -1.60 5.24 -5.64
CA VAL A 277 -2.62 5.03 -4.60
C VAL A 277 -2.07 4.84 -3.18
N ILE A 278 -2.05 3.63 -2.61
CA ILE A 278 -1.81 3.44 -1.15
C ILE A 278 -0.71 2.43 -0.82
N ALA A 279 -0.96 1.13 -1.04
CA ALA A 279 -0.17 0.06 -0.44
C ALA A 279 1.31 0.09 -0.88
N ALA A 280 1.54 0.06 -2.19
CA ALA A 280 2.90 0.10 -2.73
C ALA A 280 3.65 1.44 -2.49
N PRO A 281 3.01 2.63 -2.61
CA PRO A 281 3.63 3.88 -2.19
C PRO A 281 4.05 3.92 -0.71
N ALA A 282 3.29 3.28 0.19
CA ALA A 282 3.62 3.19 1.61
C ALA A 282 4.91 2.40 1.85
N ILE A 283 5.14 1.30 1.11
CA ILE A 283 6.42 0.56 1.14
C ILE A 283 7.58 1.49 0.82
N ALA A 284 7.48 2.23 -0.29
CA ALA A 284 8.53 3.14 -0.72
C ALA A 284 8.77 4.29 0.27
N ARG A 285 7.70 4.81 0.89
CA ARG A 285 7.78 5.86 1.92
C ARG A 285 8.50 5.35 3.18
N SER A 286 8.15 4.17 3.68
CA SER A 286 8.84 3.57 4.84
C SER A 286 10.33 3.33 4.58
N LEU A 287 10.71 2.92 3.37
CA LEU A 287 12.14 2.78 3.01
C LEU A 287 12.86 4.14 2.96
N ALA A 288 12.18 5.21 2.51
CA ALA A 288 12.71 6.56 2.52
C ALA A 288 12.92 7.10 3.95
N GLU A 289 12.01 6.82 4.88
CA GLU A 289 12.15 7.16 6.30
C GLU A 289 13.41 6.56 6.93
N LEU A 290 13.75 5.33 6.52
CA LEU A 290 14.99 4.64 6.93
C LEU A 290 16.24 5.10 6.18
N GLY A 291 16.09 6.00 5.21
CA GLY A 291 17.18 6.72 4.56
C GLY A 291 17.42 6.40 3.10
N ALA A 292 16.65 5.50 2.48
CA ALA A 292 16.79 5.20 1.06
C ALA A 292 16.48 6.44 0.18
N SER A 293 17.15 6.53 -0.97
CA SER A 293 16.84 7.54 -1.98
C SER A 293 15.80 7.01 -2.95
N VAL A 294 14.61 7.61 -2.96
CA VAL A 294 13.45 7.08 -3.69
C VAL A 294 13.01 8.06 -4.77
N MET A 295 13.04 7.62 -6.03
CA MET A 295 12.50 8.34 -7.17
C MET A 295 11.20 7.69 -7.62
N ARG A 296 10.07 8.36 -7.39
CA ARG A 296 8.76 7.94 -7.85
C ARG A 296 8.50 8.40 -9.28
N ILE A 297 8.07 7.47 -10.14
CA ILE A 297 7.75 7.73 -11.54
C ILE A 297 6.26 7.53 -11.76
N THR A 298 5.56 8.61 -12.13
CA THR A 298 4.12 8.55 -12.45
C THR A 298 3.78 9.56 -13.55
N PRO A 299 3.26 9.15 -14.72
CA PRO A 299 2.92 10.10 -15.78
C PRO A 299 1.64 10.88 -15.46
N LEU A 300 1.57 12.15 -15.89
CA LEU A 300 0.45 13.06 -15.58
C LEU A 300 -0.91 12.62 -16.13
N HIS A 301 -0.93 11.82 -17.19
CA HIS A 301 -2.18 11.35 -17.79
C HIS A 301 -2.82 10.19 -17.00
N LEU A 302 -2.10 9.59 -16.05
CA LEU A 302 -2.65 8.55 -15.20
C LEU A 302 -3.21 9.17 -13.93
N GLN A 303 -4.48 8.87 -13.68
CA GLN A 303 -5.20 9.18 -12.46
C GLN A 303 -4.38 8.80 -11.21
N ASP A 304 -4.41 9.58 -10.14
CA ASP A 304 -3.88 9.13 -8.85
C ASP A 304 -4.61 9.78 -7.69
N TYR A 305 -4.43 9.21 -6.50
CA TYR A 305 -5.16 9.68 -5.32
C TYR A 305 -4.37 10.75 -4.56
N SER A 306 -4.48 11.97 -5.09
CA SER A 306 -3.71 13.16 -4.69
C SER A 306 -3.76 13.47 -3.19
N GLN A 307 -4.88 13.18 -2.53
CA GLN A 307 -5.05 13.42 -1.08
C GLN A 307 -4.04 12.64 -0.22
N LEU A 308 -3.48 11.55 -0.75
CA LEU A 308 -2.50 10.74 -0.05
C LEU A 308 -1.06 11.21 -0.25
N HIS A 309 -0.82 12.11 -1.21
CA HIS A 309 0.54 12.51 -1.58
C HIS A 309 1.27 13.22 -0.45
N CYS A 310 0.57 13.96 0.41
CA CYS A 310 1.17 14.63 1.58
C CYS A 310 1.92 13.64 2.49
N ASP A 311 1.34 12.47 2.73
CA ASP A 311 1.94 11.41 3.54
C ASP A 311 2.83 10.50 2.70
N LEU A 312 2.30 9.95 1.61
CA LEU A 312 2.96 8.86 0.86
C LEU A 312 4.10 9.31 -0.06
N ASN A 313 4.29 10.62 -0.26
CA ASN A 313 5.48 11.16 -0.93
C ASN A 313 6.56 11.66 0.06
N TRP A 314 6.38 11.49 1.37
CA TRP A 314 7.37 11.93 2.35
C TRP A 314 8.73 11.28 2.10
N GLY A 315 9.78 12.09 2.01
CA GLY A 315 11.15 11.63 1.76
C GLY A 315 11.43 11.15 0.33
N LYS A 316 10.51 11.36 -0.62
CA LYS A 316 10.61 10.86 -2.01
C LYS A 316 10.68 12.03 -3.01
N TRP A 317 11.43 11.81 -4.09
CA TRP A 317 11.34 12.65 -5.29
C TRP A 317 10.28 12.12 -6.24
N ASN A 318 9.70 13.00 -7.05
CA ASN A 318 8.69 12.64 -8.05
C ASN A 318 9.16 13.12 -9.44
N THR A 319 8.91 12.30 -10.45
CA THR A 319 9.07 12.66 -11.86
C THR A 319 7.88 12.15 -12.67
N HIS A 320 7.56 12.87 -13.76
CA HIS A 320 6.37 12.65 -14.56
C HIS A 320 6.66 12.02 -15.92
N LEU A 321 7.51 11.00 -15.95
CA LEU A 321 7.93 10.32 -17.19
C LEU A 321 6.79 9.48 -17.76
N ASP A 322 6.51 9.67 -19.05
CA ASP A 322 5.52 8.87 -19.79
C ASP A 322 6.20 7.82 -20.66
N PHE A 323 6.03 6.54 -20.31
CA PHE A 323 6.67 5.42 -21.02
C PHE A 323 6.22 5.25 -22.48
N ARG A 324 5.15 5.95 -22.91
CA ARG A 324 4.74 6.01 -24.32
C ARG A 324 5.65 6.93 -25.15
N ASN A 325 6.30 7.90 -24.49
CA ASN A 325 7.33 8.72 -25.07
C ASN A 325 8.68 7.99 -24.96
N LYS A 326 9.41 7.88 -26.08
CA LYS A 326 10.67 7.14 -26.15
C LYS A 326 11.77 7.75 -25.28
N ASP A 327 11.85 9.08 -25.22
CA ASP A 327 12.88 9.79 -24.46
C ASP A 327 12.63 9.64 -22.95
N ASP A 328 11.38 9.74 -22.52
CA ASP A 328 10.99 9.53 -21.14
C ASP A 328 11.15 8.07 -20.70
N LEU A 329 10.83 7.11 -21.57
CA LEU A 329 11.11 5.71 -21.32
C LEU A 329 12.60 5.46 -21.13
N GLU A 330 13.46 6.08 -21.94
CA GLU A 330 14.91 5.88 -21.80
C GLU A 330 15.46 6.55 -20.53
N LYS A 331 14.96 7.74 -20.13
CA LYS A 331 15.26 8.32 -18.81
C LYS A 331 14.83 7.41 -17.66
N ALA A 332 13.66 6.76 -17.76
CA ALA A 332 13.19 5.82 -16.74
C ALA A 332 14.11 4.59 -16.66
N LYS A 333 14.58 4.09 -17.80
CA LYS A 333 15.56 3.00 -17.86
C LYS A 333 16.91 3.42 -17.30
N GLU A 334 17.38 4.65 -17.51
CA GLU A 334 18.59 5.20 -16.88
C GLU A 334 18.47 5.21 -15.36
N LEU A 335 17.34 5.68 -14.82
CA LEU A 335 17.06 5.61 -13.38
C LEU A 335 17.10 4.17 -12.86
N ILE A 336 16.53 3.20 -13.58
CA ILE A 336 16.54 1.78 -13.21
C ILE A 336 17.95 1.18 -13.29
N ARG A 337 18.77 1.56 -14.27
CA ARG A 337 20.16 1.10 -14.39
C ARG A 337 20.98 1.46 -13.15
N ASP A 338 20.69 2.60 -12.51
CA ASP A 338 21.36 3.06 -11.28
C ASP A 338 20.66 2.60 -9.98
N ALA A 339 19.41 2.14 -10.06
CA ALA A 339 18.63 1.70 -8.89
C ALA A 339 19.07 0.33 -8.35
N ASP A 340 18.87 0.09 -7.06
CA ASP A 340 19.06 -1.22 -6.42
C ASP A 340 17.74 -1.97 -6.27
N ILE A 341 16.63 -1.24 -6.21
CA ILE A 341 15.27 -1.77 -6.09
C ILE A 341 14.34 -1.09 -7.08
N VAL A 342 13.50 -1.86 -7.75
CA VAL A 342 12.30 -1.37 -8.45
C VAL A 342 11.07 -1.87 -7.72
N ILE A 343 10.19 -0.96 -7.32
CA ILE A 343 8.89 -1.28 -6.69
C ILE A 343 7.79 -1.03 -7.72
N THR A 344 6.85 -1.96 -7.86
CA THR A 344 5.69 -1.78 -8.73
C THR A 344 4.41 -2.32 -8.11
N GLY A 345 3.30 -1.62 -8.35
CA GLY A 345 1.93 -2.02 -8.00
C GLY A 345 1.02 -2.11 -9.22
N TYR A 346 1.60 -2.18 -10.43
CA TYR A 346 0.81 -2.34 -11.65
C TYR A 346 0.40 -3.80 -11.85
N ARG A 347 -0.74 -4.02 -12.50
CA ARG A 347 -1.22 -5.36 -12.85
C ARG A 347 -0.11 -6.14 -13.57
N PRO A 348 0.06 -7.45 -13.26
CA PRO A 348 1.09 -8.27 -13.88
C PRO A 348 1.07 -8.18 -15.41
N GLY A 349 2.25 -8.01 -16.01
CA GLY A 349 2.43 -7.95 -17.47
C GLY A 349 2.23 -6.57 -18.12
N VAL A 350 1.60 -5.59 -17.43
CA VAL A 350 1.33 -4.26 -18.03
C VAL A 350 2.61 -3.51 -18.42
N LEU A 351 3.69 -3.70 -17.66
CA LEU A 351 4.98 -3.04 -17.89
C LEU A 351 5.86 -3.76 -18.93
N ASP A 352 5.51 -4.98 -19.34
CA ASP A 352 6.33 -5.80 -20.24
C ASP A 352 6.49 -5.14 -21.61
N LYS A 353 5.42 -4.51 -22.13
CA LYS A 353 5.43 -3.79 -23.41
C LYS A 353 6.39 -2.59 -23.46
N TYR A 354 6.85 -2.11 -22.30
CA TYR A 354 7.84 -1.04 -22.19
C TYR A 354 9.25 -1.57 -21.90
N GLY A 355 9.42 -2.90 -21.76
CA GLY A 355 10.64 -3.52 -21.28
C GLY A 355 10.91 -3.27 -19.79
N LEU A 356 9.88 -2.86 -19.03
CA LEU A 356 9.95 -2.60 -17.59
C LEU A 356 9.29 -3.71 -16.76
N GLY A 357 8.99 -4.85 -17.39
CA GLY A 357 8.65 -6.09 -16.72
C GLY A 357 9.85 -6.73 -16.00
N ASN A 358 9.60 -7.81 -15.26
CA ASN A 358 10.64 -8.49 -14.48
C ASN A 358 11.88 -8.86 -15.32
N ASP A 359 11.68 -9.45 -16.49
CA ASP A 359 12.78 -9.91 -17.33
C ASP A 359 13.43 -8.75 -18.08
N GLY A 360 12.64 -7.75 -18.50
CA GLY A 360 13.16 -6.52 -19.11
C GLY A 360 14.07 -5.74 -18.15
N ILE A 361 13.67 -5.57 -16.88
CA ILE A 361 14.49 -4.93 -15.85
C ILE A 361 15.80 -5.69 -15.63
N ARG A 362 15.74 -7.03 -15.52
CA ARG A 362 16.95 -7.86 -15.36
C ARG A 362 17.89 -7.72 -16.54
N GLU A 363 17.36 -7.74 -17.75
CA GLU A 363 18.12 -7.56 -18.99
C GLU A 363 18.80 -6.18 -19.03
N LEU A 364 18.12 -5.12 -18.60
CA LEU A 364 18.68 -3.77 -18.52
C LEU A 364 19.89 -3.69 -17.59
N VAL A 365 19.92 -4.48 -16.51
CA VAL A 365 20.99 -4.44 -15.50
C VAL A 365 21.99 -5.57 -15.62
N LYS A 366 21.87 -6.48 -16.60
CA LYS A 366 22.68 -7.72 -16.68
C LYS A 366 24.19 -7.51 -16.64
N GLY A 367 24.67 -6.34 -17.09
CA GLY A 367 26.08 -5.97 -17.12
C GLY A 367 26.63 -5.43 -15.79
N ARG A 368 25.78 -5.26 -14.77
CA ARG A 368 26.22 -4.80 -13.44
C ARG A 368 26.91 -5.91 -12.67
N SER A 369 27.79 -5.52 -11.75
CA SER A 369 28.45 -6.43 -10.80
C SER A 369 27.55 -6.86 -9.62
N ARG A 370 26.43 -6.16 -9.41
CA ARG A 370 25.44 -6.45 -8.38
C ARG A 370 24.05 -6.63 -8.99
N GLY A 371 23.24 -7.48 -8.34
CA GLY A 371 21.88 -7.75 -8.77
C GLY A 371 20.91 -6.59 -8.50
N ILE A 372 19.64 -6.83 -8.79
CA ILE A 372 18.53 -5.91 -8.55
C ILE A 372 17.39 -6.63 -7.84
N ILE A 373 16.70 -5.93 -6.94
CA ILE A 373 15.46 -6.42 -6.32
C ILE A 373 14.28 -5.83 -7.08
N ILE A 374 13.35 -6.68 -7.50
CA ILE A 374 12.09 -6.24 -8.11
C ILE A 374 10.98 -6.64 -7.14
N ALA A 375 10.41 -5.65 -6.46
CA ALA A 375 9.33 -5.84 -5.50
C ALA A 375 7.99 -5.54 -6.18
N ARG A 376 7.10 -6.53 -6.19
CA ARG A 376 5.74 -6.37 -6.72
C ARG A 376 4.74 -6.48 -5.58
N GLU A 377 4.11 -5.36 -5.28
CA GLU A 377 2.98 -5.30 -4.38
C GLU A 377 1.73 -5.84 -5.10
N ASN A 378 0.95 -6.68 -4.42
CA ASN A 378 -0.27 -7.27 -4.97
C ASN A 378 -1.37 -7.13 -3.91
N CYS A 379 -2.34 -6.24 -4.15
CA CYS A 379 -3.51 -6.00 -3.31
C CYS A 379 -4.82 -6.29 -4.04
#